data_AF-A0A365QRP5-F1
#
_entry.id   AF-A0A365QRP5-F1
#
_cell.length_a   1.000
_cell.length_b   1.000
_cell.length_c   1.000
_cell.angle_alpha   90.00
_cell.angle_beta   90.00
_cell.angle_gamma   90.00
#
_symmetry.space_group_name_H-M   'P 1'
#
loop_
_entity.id
_entity.type
_entity.pdbx_description
1 polymer ?
#
loop_
_entity_poly.entity_id
_entity_poly.type
_entity_poly.pdbx_seq_one_letter_code
_entity_poly.pdbx_strand_id
1 'polypeptide(L)'
;MNGVVRLVVESDKVPALRQIFADRDHLISAVQMPVESRSHISIVEAARRLGVKQEVMYHLINIGLFSTRTGKLRRRAAQVVDADELKKFSQQFLPLSTVARAMGISARQAPSWAREHGIEIVTGPSVDGGRQYWIRKPVDWDGFAGIESDD
;
A
#
# COMPACT_ATOMS: atom_id res chain seq x y z
N MET A 1 -21.77 -4.60 11.64
CA MET A 1 -22.10 -5.19 12.96
C MET A 1 -20.88 -5.05 13.85
N ASN A 2 -21.00 -4.42 15.02
CA ASN A 2 -19.88 -4.13 15.92
C ASN A 2 -19.42 -5.42 16.61
N GLY A 3 -18.12 -5.72 16.53
CA GLY A 3 -17.50 -6.82 17.27
C GLY A 3 -17.44 -6.49 18.76
N VAL A 4 -18.49 -6.86 19.49
CA VAL A 4 -18.55 -6.69 20.94
C VAL A 4 -18.05 -7.97 21.59
N VAL A 5 -16.86 -7.91 22.19
CA VAL A 5 -16.36 -8.98 23.08
C VAL A 5 -16.80 -8.63 24.49
N ARG A 6 -17.64 -9.47 25.10
CA ARG A 6 -18.01 -9.34 26.51
C ARG A 6 -16.83 -9.79 27.36
N LEU A 7 -16.24 -8.84 28.08
CA LEU A 7 -15.18 -9.09 29.05
C LEU A 7 -15.81 -9.40 30.40
N VAL A 8 -15.34 -10.44 31.07
CA VAL A 8 -15.68 -10.69 32.47
C VAL A 8 -14.64 -9.97 33.30
N VAL A 9 -15.07 -8.95 34.05
CA VAL A 9 -14.21 -8.14 34.92
C VAL A 9 -14.68 -8.30 36.35
N GLU A 10 -13.77 -8.54 37.28
CA GLU A 10 -14.04 -8.59 38.70
C GLU A 10 -13.88 -7.18 39.31
N SER A 11 -15.01 -6.58 39.69
CA SER A 11 -15.23 -5.41 40.58
C SER A 11 -14.53 -4.05 40.36
N ASP A 12 -15.35 -2.98 40.41
CA ASP A 12 -15.17 -1.55 40.77
C ASP A 12 -13.91 -0.74 40.39
N LYS A 13 -12.97 -1.30 39.63
CA LYS A 13 -11.84 -0.55 39.06
C LYS A 13 -11.69 -0.87 37.58
N VAL A 14 -11.28 0.11 36.78
CA VAL A 14 -10.86 -0.13 35.40
C VAL A 14 -9.65 -1.09 35.43
N PRO A 15 -9.78 -2.33 34.95
CA PRO A 15 -8.73 -3.32 35.10
C PRO A 15 -7.54 -2.95 34.21
N ALA A 16 -6.32 -3.22 34.68
CA ALA A 16 -5.17 -3.19 33.81
C ALA A 16 -5.33 -4.28 32.73
N LEU A 17 -4.84 -4.04 31.52
CA LEU A 17 -5.03 -4.95 30.37
C LEU A 17 -4.61 -6.41 30.67
N ARG A 18 -3.61 -6.60 31.53
CA ARG A 18 -3.12 -7.91 31.99
C ARG A 18 -4.09 -8.70 32.88
N GLN A 19 -5.15 -8.06 33.39
CA GLN A 19 -6.13 -8.66 34.31
C GLN A 19 -7.44 -9.02 33.59
N ILE A 20 -7.49 -8.81 32.28
CA ILE A 20 -8.64 -9.11 31.44
C ILE A 20 -8.42 -10.50 30.85
N PHE A 21 -9.29 -11.44 31.20
CA PHE A 21 -9.31 -12.77 30.60
C PHE A 21 -10.43 -12.83 29.56
N ALA A 22 -10.15 -13.44 28.42
CA ALA A 22 -11.13 -13.68 27.37
C ALA A 22 -11.14 -15.15 27.00
N ASP A 23 -12.34 -15.67 26.78
CA ASP A 23 -12.55 -17.05 26.39
C ASP A 23 -11.87 -17.35 25.04
N ARG A 24 -11.11 -18.45 24.97
CA ARG A 24 -10.29 -18.80 23.82
C ARG A 24 -11.13 -19.02 22.57
N ASP A 25 -12.30 -19.64 22.71
CA ASP A 25 -13.14 -20.03 21.57
C ASP A 25 -13.88 -18.82 20.99
N HIS A 26 -14.20 -17.84 21.84
CA HIS A 26 -14.71 -16.53 21.38
C HIS A 26 -13.61 -15.65 20.76
N LEU A 27 -12.36 -15.73 21.23
CA LEU A 27 -11.24 -14.99 20.66
C LEU A 27 -10.91 -15.45 19.24
N ILE A 28 -10.91 -16.76 18.96
CA ILE A 28 -10.58 -17.29 17.63
C ILE A 28 -11.52 -16.74 16.55
N SER A 29 -12.81 -16.56 16.88
CA SER A 29 -13.80 -15.96 15.98
C SER A 29 -13.57 -14.45 15.74
N ALA A 30 -13.03 -13.74 16.72
CA ALA A 30 -12.71 -12.31 16.61
C ALA A 30 -11.34 -12.04 15.96
N VAL A 31 -10.38 -12.97 16.06
CA VAL A 31 -9.02 -12.84 15.48
C VAL A 31 -9.03 -13.02 13.95
N GLN A 32 -10.07 -13.64 13.39
CA GLN A 32 -10.32 -13.62 11.93
C GLN A 32 -10.85 -12.27 11.43
N MET A 33 -11.19 -11.34 12.33
CA MET A 33 -11.44 -9.96 11.93
C MET A 33 -10.09 -9.23 11.91
N PRO A 34 -9.68 -8.65 10.77
CA PRO A 34 -8.55 -7.74 10.76
C PRO A 34 -8.87 -6.62 11.74
N VAL A 35 -8.13 -6.55 12.85
CA VAL A 35 -7.97 -5.27 13.53
C VAL A 35 -7.17 -4.45 12.54
N GLU A 36 -7.87 -3.75 11.65
CA GLU A 36 -7.33 -2.72 10.77
C GLU A 36 -6.76 -1.67 11.72
N SER A 37 -5.52 -1.86 12.17
CA SER A 37 -4.74 -0.81 12.76
C SER A 37 -4.51 0.19 11.64
N ARG A 38 -5.51 1.09 11.45
CA ARG A 38 -5.50 2.21 10.51
C ARG A 38 -4.40 3.18 10.94
N SER A 39 -3.17 2.76 10.72
CA SER A 39 -1.97 3.51 10.98
C SER A 39 -1.87 4.55 9.86
N HIS A 40 -2.52 5.68 10.11
CA HIS A 40 -2.46 6.81 9.21
C HIS A 40 -1.04 7.38 9.21
N ILE A 41 -0.41 7.42 8.04
CA ILE A 41 0.92 7.97 7.83
C ILE A 41 0.85 9.26 7.02
N SER A 42 1.88 10.10 7.15
CA SER A 42 1.99 11.30 6.31
C SER A 42 2.30 10.92 4.86
N ILE A 43 1.99 11.80 3.91
CA ILE A 43 2.37 11.63 2.49
C ILE A 43 3.89 11.43 2.34
N VAL A 44 4.69 12.12 3.14
CA VAL A 44 6.15 12.00 3.14
C VAL A 44 6.61 10.60 3.55
N GLU A 45 6.01 10.06 4.61
CA GLU A 45 6.32 8.70 5.06
C GLU A 45 5.81 7.65 4.07
N ALA A 46 4.65 7.87 3.45
CA ALA A 46 4.15 7.00 2.38
C ALA A 46 5.11 6.98 1.18
N ALA A 47 5.58 8.14 0.73
CA ALA A 47 6.57 8.25 -0.34
C ALA A 47 7.86 7.49 -0.01
N ARG A 48 8.36 7.64 1.22
CA ARG A 48 9.55 6.93 1.72
C ARG A 48 9.35 5.42 1.70
N ARG A 49 8.21 4.93 2.20
CA ARG A 49 7.90 3.49 2.24
C ARG A 49 7.68 2.90 0.86
N LEU A 50 7.14 3.66 -0.09
CA LEU A 50 6.99 3.25 -1.48
C LEU A 50 8.30 3.35 -2.28
N GLY A 51 9.34 3.99 -1.71
CA GLY A 51 10.63 4.18 -2.37
C GLY A 51 10.63 5.24 -3.47
N VAL A 52 9.74 6.23 -3.38
CA VAL A 52 9.56 7.28 -4.41
C VAL A 52 9.83 8.67 -3.86
N LYS A 53 10.11 9.63 -4.75
CA LYS A 53 10.21 11.04 -4.37
C LYS A 53 8.84 11.56 -3.94
N GLN A 54 8.81 12.52 -3.00
CA GLN A 54 7.56 13.10 -2.51
C GLN A 54 6.69 13.68 -3.63
N GLU A 55 7.30 14.35 -4.61
CA GLU A 55 6.61 14.89 -5.80
C GLU A 55 5.88 13.81 -6.63
N VAL A 56 6.40 12.58 -6.67
CA VAL A 56 5.73 11.45 -7.34
C VAL A 56 4.52 11.03 -6.53
N MET A 57 4.66 10.93 -5.20
CA MET A 57 3.55 10.57 -4.31
C MET A 57 2.41 11.60 -4.41
N TYR A 58 2.71 12.90 -4.41
CA TYR A 58 1.70 13.94 -4.61
C TYR A 58 1.02 13.82 -5.97
N HIS A 59 1.76 13.51 -7.04
CA HIS A 59 1.16 13.28 -8.35
C HIS A 59 0.16 12.13 -8.32
N LEU A 60 0.53 10.97 -7.75
CA LEU A 60 -0.33 9.79 -7.63
C LEU A 60 -1.63 10.09 -6.87
N ILE A 61 -1.55 10.94 -5.84
CA ILE A 61 -2.72 11.40 -5.08
C ILE A 61 -3.59 12.33 -5.94
N ASN A 62 -2.97 13.29 -6.62
CA ASN A 62 -3.70 14.29 -7.42
C ASN A 62 -4.47 13.67 -8.59
N ILE A 63 -3.91 12.63 -9.22
CA ILE A 63 -4.59 11.90 -10.30
C ILE A 63 -5.60 10.86 -9.77
N GLY A 64 -5.74 10.74 -8.45
CA GLY A 64 -6.67 9.80 -7.81
C GLY A 64 -6.25 8.33 -7.87
N LEU A 65 -5.01 8.03 -8.29
CA LEU A 65 -4.48 6.66 -8.26
C LEU A 65 -4.14 6.19 -6.84
N PHE A 66 -4.09 7.14 -5.91
CA PHE A 66 -3.86 6.90 -4.49
C PHE A 66 -4.85 7.74 -3.67
N SER A 67 -5.67 7.12 -2.82
CA SER A 67 -6.62 7.86 -2.00
C SER A 67 -5.94 8.45 -0.76
N THR A 68 -6.41 9.62 -0.34
CA THR A 68 -6.01 10.22 0.93
C THR A 68 -7.24 10.61 1.73
N ARG A 69 -7.05 10.77 3.04
CA ARG A 69 -8.07 11.32 3.92
C ARG A 69 -7.49 12.52 4.65
N THR A 70 -8.34 13.52 4.91
CA THR A 70 -7.99 14.58 5.86
C THR A 70 -8.07 14.00 7.27
N GLY A 71 -6.94 13.91 7.95
CA GLY A 71 -6.82 13.36 9.29
C GLY A 71 -6.07 14.30 10.23
N LYS A 72 -6.07 13.97 11.52
CA LYS A 72 -5.18 14.64 12.48
C LYS A 72 -3.87 13.86 12.54
N LEU A 73 -2.79 14.48 12.08
CA LEU A 73 -1.45 14.02 12.40
C LEU A 73 -0.96 14.78 13.62
N ARG A 74 -0.92 14.09 14.77
CA ARG A 74 -0.68 14.69 16.10
C ARG A 74 -1.66 15.82 16.42
N ARG A 75 -1.28 17.10 16.21
CA ARG A 75 -2.05 18.30 16.58
C ARG A 75 -2.54 19.12 15.37
N ARG A 76 -2.20 18.74 14.13
CA ARG A 76 -2.56 19.50 12.93
C ARG A 76 -3.42 18.65 11.99
N ALA A 77 -4.40 19.29 11.35
CA ALA A 77 -5.09 18.71 10.21
C ALA A 77 -4.08 18.59 9.07
N ALA A 78 -3.94 17.39 8.51
CA ALA A 78 -3.07 17.08 7.39
C ALA A 78 -3.72 16.00 6.52
N GLN A 79 -3.34 15.94 5.25
CA GLN A 79 -3.63 14.77 4.45
C GLN A 79 -2.81 13.60 4.95
N VAL A 80 -3.49 12.48 5.19
CA VAL A 80 -2.91 11.23 5.64
C VAL A 80 -3.28 10.10 4.70
N VAL A 81 -2.39 9.14 4.61
CA VAL A 81 -2.51 7.92 3.84
C VAL A 81 -2.76 6.76 4.80
N ASP A 82 -3.68 5.86 4.46
CA ASP A 82 -3.81 4.60 5.17
C ASP A 82 -2.64 3.68 4.79
N ALA A 83 -1.93 3.12 5.78
CA ALA A 83 -0.82 2.21 5.51
C ALA A 83 -1.29 0.94 4.75
N ASP A 84 -2.52 0.48 4.97
CA ASP A 84 -3.06 -0.67 4.26
C ASP A 84 -3.39 -0.34 2.81
N GLU A 85 -3.75 0.91 2.52
CA GLU A 85 -3.89 1.39 1.14
C GLU A 85 -2.53 1.42 0.42
N LEU A 86 -1.46 1.83 1.10
CA LEU A 86 -0.11 1.78 0.54
C LEU A 86 0.31 0.35 0.18
N LYS A 87 -0.05 -0.62 1.03
CA LYS A 87 0.19 -2.04 0.77
C LYS A 87 -0.63 -2.54 -0.43
N LYS A 88 -1.92 -2.20 -0.51
CA LYS A 88 -2.77 -2.57 -1.65
C LYS A 88 -2.24 -1.97 -2.96
N PHE A 89 -1.83 -0.70 -2.92
CA PHE A 89 -1.23 -0.03 -4.07
C PHE A 89 0.04 -0.76 -4.56
N SER A 90 0.96 -1.11 -3.65
CA SER A 90 2.18 -1.82 -4.03
C SER A 90 1.95 -3.27 -4.49
N GLN A 91 0.79 -3.85 -4.20
CA GLN A 91 0.35 -5.14 -4.74
C GLN A 91 -0.29 -5.04 -6.13
N GLN A 92 -0.82 -3.88 -6.50
CA GLN A 92 -1.54 -3.68 -7.76
C GLN A 92 -0.72 -2.94 -8.82
N PHE A 93 0.23 -2.13 -8.41
CA PHE A 93 0.99 -1.27 -9.31
C PHE A 93 2.49 -1.42 -9.08
N LEU A 94 3.25 -1.11 -10.13
CA LEU A 94 4.69 -1.02 -10.04
C LEU A 94 5.25 0.07 -10.97
N PRO A 95 6.44 0.61 -10.65
CA PRO A 95 7.13 1.49 -11.59
C PRO A 95 7.56 0.73 -12.84
N LEU A 96 7.25 1.25 -14.02
CA LEU A 96 7.68 0.66 -15.30
C LEU A 96 9.20 0.53 -15.37
N SER A 97 9.94 1.48 -14.78
CA SER A 97 11.40 1.43 -14.70
C SER A 97 11.94 0.19 -13.98
N THR A 98 11.19 -0.34 -13.01
CA THR A 98 11.61 -1.54 -12.27
C THR A 98 11.58 -2.76 -13.18
N VAL A 99 10.52 -2.90 -13.98
CA VAL A 99 10.37 -4.01 -14.94
C VAL A 99 11.29 -3.85 -16.13
N ALA A 100 11.36 -2.66 -16.70
CA ALA A 100 12.26 -2.38 -17.81
C ALA A 100 13.71 -2.76 -17.45
N ARG A 101 14.18 -2.37 -16.25
CA ARG A 101 15.52 -2.73 -15.78
C ARG A 101 15.71 -4.24 -15.63
N ALA A 102 14.73 -4.97 -15.11
CA ALA A 102 14.80 -6.42 -15.00
C ALA A 102 14.90 -7.11 -16.38
N MET A 103 14.32 -6.49 -17.40
CA MET A 103 14.33 -6.95 -18.79
C MET A 103 15.50 -6.39 -19.63
N GLY A 104 16.46 -5.69 -19.01
CA GLY A 104 17.58 -5.06 -19.74
C GLY A 104 17.18 -3.86 -20.61
N ILE A 105 15.96 -3.34 -20.48
CA ILE A 105 15.42 -2.23 -21.25
C ILE A 105 15.77 -0.90 -20.59
N SER A 106 16.30 0.04 -21.38
CA SER A 106 16.63 1.38 -20.89
C SER A 106 15.38 2.17 -20.50
N ALA A 107 15.49 3.07 -19.52
CA ALA A 107 14.38 3.92 -19.09
C ALA A 107 13.77 4.76 -20.23
N ARG A 108 14.58 5.12 -21.23
CA ARG A 108 14.14 5.86 -22.42
C ARG A 108 13.25 5.02 -23.33
N GLN A 109 13.56 3.74 -23.48
CA GLN A 109 12.83 2.81 -24.36
C GLN A 109 11.62 2.17 -23.66
N ALA A 110 11.63 2.14 -22.32
CA ALA A 110 10.61 1.47 -21.52
C ALA A 110 9.15 1.77 -21.92
N PRO A 111 8.73 3.03 -22.20
CA PRO A 111 7.34 3.31 -22.57
C PRO A 111 6.95 2.77 -23.93
N SER A 112 7.87 2.78 -24.91
CA SER A 112 7.60 2.18 -26.24
C SER A 112 7.56 0.67 -26.14
N TRP A 113 8.55 0.09 -25.46
CA TRP A 113 8.62 -1.35 -25.19
C TRP A 113 7.35 -1.85 -24.50
N ALA A 114 6.86 -1.16 -23.46
CA ALA A 114 5.63 -1.53 -22.77
C ALA A 114 4.42 -1.58 -23.71
N ARG A 115 4.26 -0.58 -24.60
CA ARG A 115 3.16 -0.53 -25.57
C ARG A 115 3.25 -1.65 -26.60
N GLU A 116 4.44 -1.93 -27.11
CA GLU A 116 4.70 -3.02 -28.06
C GLU A 116 4.35 -4.40 -27.47
N HIS A 117 4.53 -4.55 -26.16
CA HIS A 117 4.26 -5.79 -25.42
C HIS A 117 2.86 -5.81 -24.77
N GLY A 118 1.99 -4.85 -25.09
CA GLY A 118 0.62 -4.79 -24.56
C GLY A 118 0.52 -4.51 -23.05
N ILE A 119 1.57 -3.97 -22.44
CA ILE A 119 1.59 -3.61 -21.01
C ILE A 119 0.89 -2.28 -20.81
N GLU A 120 -0.18 -2.28 -20.02
CA GLU A 120 -0.96 -1.08 -19.72
C GLU A 120 -0.18 -0.10 -18.84
N ILE A 121 0.13 1.08 -19.40
CA ILE A 121 0.68 2.21 -18.66
C ILE A 121 -0.47 3.03 -18.06
N VAL A 122 -0.51 3.12 -16.74
CA VAL A 122 -1.59 3.74 -15.96
C VAL A 122 -1.38 5.25 -15.81
N THR A 123 -0.14 5.68 -15.58
CA THR A 123 0.26 7.08 -15.40
C THR A 123 1.70 7.27 -15.85
N GLY A 124 2.08 8.49 -16.20
CA GLY A 124 3.46 8.88 -16.51
C GLY A 124 3.56 10.04 -17.49
N PRO A 125 4.78 10.46 -17.85
CA PRO A 125 5.03 11.71 -18.59
C PRO A 125 4.18 11.91 -19.84
N SER A 126 3.97 10.85 -20.63
CA SER A 126 3.16 10.90 -21.87
C SER A 126 1.69 10.52 -21.70
N VAL A 127 1.24 10.17 -20.48
CA VAL A 127 -0.15 9.79 -20.19
C VAL A 127 -0.89 10.96 -19.52
N ASP A 128 -0.31 11.52 -18.47
CA ASP A 128 -0.95 12.53 -17.61
C ASP A 128 0.03 13.61 -17.12
N GLY A 129 1.23 13.68 -17.70
CA GLY A 129 2.29 14.60 -17.28
C GLY A 129 3.00 14.19 -15.98
N GLY A 130 2.74 12.97 -15.47
CA GLY A 130 3.40 12.45 -14.29
C GLY A 130 4.91 12.31 -14.42
N ARG A 131 5.61 12.22 -13.29
CA ARG A 131 7.09 12.15 -13.27
C ARG A 131 7.66 10.76 -13.52
N GLN A 132 6.85 9.73 -13.33
CA GLN A 132 7.26 8.33 -13.42
C GLN A 132 6.17 7.52 -14.08
N TYR A 133 6.56 6.58 -14.94
CA TYR A 133 5.62 5.62 -15.52
C TYR A 133 5.27 4.52 -14.53
N TRP A 134 3.98 4.25 -14.38
CA TRP A 134 3.45 3.14 -13.59
C TRP A 134 2.61 2.22 -14.47
N ILE A 135 2.68 0.93 -14.17
CA ILE A 135 1.88 -0.10 -14.82
C ILE A 135 1.08 -0.87 -13.78
N ARG A 136 -0.01 -1.51 -14.20
CA ARG A 136 -0.65 -2.54 -13.38
C ARG A 136 0.25 -3.76 -13.31
N LYS A 137 0.33 -4.37 -12.12
CA LYS A 137 0.97 -5.67 -11.92
C LYS A 137 0.20 -6.72 -12.70
N PRO A 138 0.85 -7.48 -13.60
CA PRO A 138 0.26 -8.66 -14.21
C PRO A 138 -0.09 -9.68 -13.11
N VAL A 139 -1.22 -10.38 -13.26
CA VAL A 139 -1.71 -11.38 -12.28
C VAL A 139 -0.69 -12.49 -12.02
N ASP A 140 0.18 -12.79 -13.00
CA ASP A 140 1.15 -13.88 -12.96
C ASP A 140 2.61 -13.43 -12.69
N TRP A 141 2.81 -12.18 -12.25
CA TRP A 141 4.16 -11.61 -12.12
C TRP A 141 5.00 -12.21 -10.98
N ASP A 142 4.38 -12.80 -9.95
CA ASP A 142 5.10 -13.41 -8.84
C ASP A 142 5.95 -14.63 -9.26
N GLY A 143 5.77 -15.16 -10.49
CA GLY A 143 6.52 -16.29 -11.05
C GLY A 143 7.83 -15.95 -11.79
N PHE A 144 8.07 -14.68 -12.17
CA PHE A 144 9.26 -14.32 -12.98
C PHE A 144 10.49 -13.91 -12.17
N ALA A 145 10.37 -13.78 -10.84
CA ALA A 145 11.51 -13.46 -9.97
C ALA A 145 12.44 -14.67 -9.68
N GLY A 146 12.18 -15.83 -10.29
CA GLY A 146 12.89 -17.09 -10.03
C GLY A 146 13.61 -17.72 -11.23
N ILE A 147 13.72 -17.02 -12.37
CA ILE A 147 14.37 -17.59 -13.56
C ILE A 147 15.58 -16.72 -13.93
N GLU A 148 16.74 -17.17 -13.46
CA GLU A 148 18.07 -17.17 -14.13
C GLU A 148 19.20 -17.06 -13.09
N SER A 149 19.62 -18.23 -12.63
CA SER A 149 20.99 -18.52 -12.19
C SER A 149 21.29 -19.93 -12.68
N ASP A 150 21.54 -20.04 -13.98
CA ASP A 150 22.26 -21.18 -14.57
C ASP A 150 22.79 -20.72 -15.93
N ASP A 151 24.01 -20.18 -15.91
CA ASP A 151 25.09 -20.43 -16.89
C ASP A 151 26.42 -19.92 -16.32
#